data_AF-A0AAW8EUZ6-F1
#
_entry.id   AF-A0AAW8EUZ6-F1
#
_cell.length_a   1.000
_cell.length_b   1.000
_cell.length_c   1.000
_cell.angle_alpha   90.00
_cell.angle_beta   90.00
_cell.angle_gamma   90.00
#
_symmetry.space_group_name_H-M   'P 1'
#
loop_
_entity.id
_entity.type
_entity.pdbx_description
1 polymer ?
#
loop_
_entity_poly.entity_id
_entity_poly.type
_entity_poly.pdbx_seq_one_letter_code
_entity_poly.pdbx_strand_id
1 'polypeptide(L)'
;MPASARLLRIGAVIAATTILLSGCSASQPSDDAPPSPTPSATAAEAVVTRSGEPIAGTGTAMPVDVAFAIPDGDFRSVTLAVDCVGDVTFQIGVDDPRGEGLTLQRGICGDTATFEWPLTPSTAGSLTIVIAEGVAWSVTPTFSTAAFVVDPLIAEDCAAYSTAYGLIYNADIGYTRYDDVDETEWNERIDTAAGWLADLADSSSSRLAESFAELVPILRDPQRVLGDAMSSIGAQSSAISEFCSANQSPLRFDADYGA
;
A
#
# COMPACT_ATOMS: atom_id res chain seq x y z
N MET A 1 17.08 59.01 -6.63
CA MET A 1 16.49 59.05 -7.99
C MET A 1 15.28 58.12 -8.02
N PRO A 2 14.23 58.46 -8.77
CA PRO A 2 12.84 58.49 -8.29
C PRO A 2 11.96 57.34 -8.82
N ALA A 3 10.72 57.27 -8.29
CA ALA A 3 9.39 57.07 -8.93
C ALA A 3 9.29 56.21 -10.22
N SER A 4 8.21 55.52 -10.59
CA SER A 4 6.87 55.17 -10.11
C SER A 4 6.18 54.48 -11.31
N ALA A 5 5.26 53.53 -11.08
CA ALA A 5 4.02 53.23 -11.87
C ALA A 5 3.65 51.74 -11.67
N ARG A 6 2.67 51.35 -10.84
CA ARG A 6 1.21 51.35 -11.02
C ARG A 6 0.71 50.84 -12.38
N LEU A 7 -0.03 49.74 -12.36
CA LEU A 7 -1.34 49.62 -13.02
C LEU A 7 -2.22 48.57 -12.33
N LEU A 8 -3.36 49.04 -11.81
CA LEU A 8 -4.54 48.31 -11.34
C LEU A 8 -5.44 47.93 -12.54
N ARG A 9 -6.15 46.79 -12.46
CA ARG A 9 -7.57 46.55 -12.85
C ARG A 9 -8.05 45.33 -12.04
N ILE A 10 -8.92 45.39 -11.03
CA ILE A 10 -10.37 45.71 -10.95
C ILE A 10 -11.20 45.04 -12.05
N GLY A 11 -12.10 44.16 -11.61
CA GLY A 11 -13.21 43.62 -12.40
C GLY A 11 -14.10 42.68 -11.57
N ALA A 12 -14.86 43.23 -10.63
CA ALA A 12 -16.00 42.56 -9.99
C ALA A 12 -17.27 42.81 -10.83
N VAL A 13 -18.13 41.80 -11.01
CA VAL A 13 -19.55 42.00 -11.34
C VAL A 13 -20.40 41.03 -10.51
N ILE A 14 -21.43 41.64 -9.91
CA ILE A 14 -22.41 41.14 -8.97
C ILE A 14 -23.74 40.90 -9.71
N ALA A 15 -24.49 39.89 -9.24
CA ALA A 15 -25.95 39.70 -9.24
C ALA A 15 -26.72 39.56 -10.58
N ALA A 16 -27.65 38.60 -10.61
CA ALA A 16 -29.07 38.88 -10.34
C ALA A 16 -29.93 37.61 -10.38
N THR A 17 -30.73 37.47 -9.33
CA THR A 17 -31.95 36.67 -9.23
C THR A 17 -33.00 37.05 -10.28
N THR A 18 -33.72 36.06 -10.81
CA THR A 18 -35.08 36.25 -11.36
C THR A 18 -36.03 35.19 -10.79
N ILE A 19 -36.95 35.66 -9.95
CA ILE A 19 -38.24 35.04 -9.65
C ILE A 19 -39.26 35.67 -10.61
N LEU A 20 -40.05 34.85 -11.33
CA LEU A 20 -41.31 35.27 -11.93
C LEU A 20 -42.38 34.21 -11.71
N LEU A 21 -43.50 34.65 -11.13
CA LEU A 21 -44.73 33.90 -10.87
C LEU A 21 -45.62 33.81 -12.12
N SER A 22 -46.40 32.71 -12.17
CA SER A 22 -47.79 32.57 -12.65
C SER A 22 -48.19 33.05 -14.06
N GLY A 23 -48.60 32.09 -14.89
CA GLY A 23 -49.54 32.27 -16.00
C GLY A 23 -50.35 30.98 -16.20
N CYS A 24 -51.61 30.96 -15.76
CA CYS A 24 -52.57 29.94 -16.13
C CYS A 24 -53.01 30.17 -17.58
N SER A 25 -52.79 29.17 -18.45
CA SER A 25 -53.50 29.01 -19.72
C SER A 25 -53.90 27.54 -19.83
N ALA A 26 -55.21 27.31 -19.94
CA ALA A 26 -55.80 26.00 -20.09
C ALA A 26 -55.44 25.36 -21.44
N SER A 27 -54.96 24.11 -21.42
CA SER A 27 -54.91 23.19 -22.58
C SER A 27 -55.08 21.75 -22.10
N GLN A 28 -55.89 20.99 -22.84
CA GLN A 28 -56.37 19.62 -22.64
C GLN A 28 -55.29 18.53 -22.48
N PRO A 29 -55.66 17.35 -21.94
CA PRO A 29 -54.70 16.28 -21.63
C PRO A 29 -54.15 15.68 -22.92
N SER A 30 -52.82 15.61 -23.01
CA SER A 30 -52.13 14.74 -23.96
C SER A 30 -51.45 13.65 -23.16
N ASP A 31 -52.00 12.44 -23.25
CA ASP A 31 -51.35 11.20 -22.88
C ASP A 31 -50.10 11.03 -23.74
N ASP A 32 -48.94 11.45 -23.22
CA ASP A 32 -47.62 10.86 -23.49
C ASP A 32 -46.54 11.75 -22.84
N ALA A 33 -46.38 11.61 -21.53
CA ALA A 33 -45.16 12.03 -20.86
C ALA A 33 -44.15 10.87 -20.95
N PRO A 34 -42.96 11.03 -21.55
CA PRO A 34 -41.92 10.03 -21.45
C PRO A 34 -41.56 9.83 -19.97
N PRO A 35 -41.27 8.59 -19.53
CA PRO A 35 -40.98 8.33 -18.13
C PRO A 35 -39.79 9.20 -17.69
N SER A 36 -40.02 10.05 -16.69
CA SER A 36 -38.92 10.69 -15.96
C SER A 36 -38.02 9.59 -15.40
N PRO A 37 -36.68 9.69 -15.56
CA PRO A 37 -35.78 8.74 -14.92
C PRO A 37 -35.92 8.92 -13.41
N THR A 38 -36.63 7.99 -12.77
CA THR A 38 -36.53 7.80 -11.33
C THR A 38 -35.04 7.56 -11.04
N PRO A 39 -34.40 8.34 -10.15
CA PRO A 39 -33.06 7.99 -9.72
C PRO A 39 -33.16 6.61 -9.07
N SER A 40 -32.62 5.58 -9.76
CA SER A 40 -32.31 4.32 -9.12
C SER A 40 -31.31 4.64 -8.02
N ALA A 41 -31.80 4.77 -6.80
CA ALA A 41 -30.95 4.65 -5.63
C ALA A 41 -30.42 3.21 -5.67
N THR A 42 -29.22 3.02 -6.19
CA THR A 42 -28.43 1.83 -5.93
C THR A 42 -28.38 1.71 -4.41
N ALA A 43 -29.13 0.75 -3.86
CA ALA A 43 -29.07 0.46 -2.45
C ALA A 43 -27.62 0.08 -2.16
N ALA A 44 -26.92 0.90 -1.38
CA ALA A 44 -25.62 0.52 -0.87
C ALA A 44 -25.83 -0.75 -0.04
N GLU A 45 -25.14 -1.84 -0.41
CA GLU A 45 -25.15 -3.05 0.40
C GLU A 45 -24.66 -2.71 1.81
N ALA A 46 -25.40 -3.14 2.82
CA ALA A 46 -25.02 -2.91 4.20
C ALA A 46 -23.73 -3.67 4.51
N VAL A 47 -22.71 -2.96 5.00
CA VAL A 47 -21.48 -3.58 5.50
C VAL A 47 -21.80 -4.32 6.79
N VAL A 48 -21.48 -5.61 6.82
CA VAL A 48 -21.63 -6.48 7.98
C VAL A 48 -20.25 -6.83 8.50
N THR A 49 -20.03 -6.61 9.79
CA THR A 49 -18.81 -7.00 10.49
C THR A 49 -19.07 -8.12 11.47
N ARG A 50 -18.14 -9.07 11.59
CA ARG A 50 -18.23 -10.19 12.53
C ARG A 50 -16.88 -10.47 13.16
N SER A 51 -16.81 -10.48 14.48
CA SER A 51 -15.64 -10.96 15.20
C SER A 51 -15.49 -12.47 15.07
N GLY A 52 -14.28 -12.94 14.81
CA GLY A 52 -13.93 -14.36 14.89
C GLY A 52 -13.46 -14.76 16.28
N GLU A 53 -13.13 -16.03 16.43
CA GLU A 53 -12.55 -16.56 17.66
C GLU A 53 -11.10 -16.06 17.83
N PRO A 54 -10.71 -15.56 19.02
CA PRO A 54 -9.32 -15.19 19.27
C PRO A 54 -8.40 -16.40 19.16
N ILE A 55 -7.27 -16.20 18.50
CA ILE A 55 -6.22 -17.22 18.34
C ILE A 55 -5.06 -16.80 19.26
N ALA A 56 -4.49 -17.72 20.03
CA ALA A 56 -3.38 -17.41 20.91
C ALA A 56 -2.32 -18.50 20.91
N GLY A 57 -1.10 -18.13 21.26
CA GLY A 57 0.01 -19.06 21.32
C GLY A 57 1.25 -18.48 21.99
N THR A 58 2.36 -19.18 21.78
CA THR A 58 3.68 -18.77 22.26
C THR A 58 4.66 -18.86 21.09
N GLY A 59 5.52 -17.85 20.94
CA GLY A 59 6.50 -17.80 19.87
C GLY A 59 7.51 -18.94 19.91
N THR A 60 8.00 -19.29 18.73
CA THR A 60 8.98 -20.37 18.51
C THR A 60 10.23 -19.89 17.78
N ALA A 61 10.32 -18.58 17.48
CA ALA A 61 11.30 -17.97 16.58
C ALA A 61 11.30 -18.54 15.13
N MET A 62 10.33 -19.39 14.80
CA MET A 62 10.13 -19.97 13.45
C MET A 62 8.69 -19.71 13.00
N PRO A 63 8.42 -19.72 11.68
CA PRO A 63 7.05 -19.68 11.18
C PRO A 63 6.22 -20.85 11.74
N VAL A 64 5.04 -20.50 12.27
CA VAL A 64 4.04 -21.46 12.71
C VAL A 64 2.72 -21.12 12.03
N ASP A 65 2.12 -22.14 11.42
CA ASP A 65 0.77 -22.03 10.87
C ASP A 65 -0.25 -22.44 11.93
N VAL A 66 -1.22 -21.57 12.16
CA VAL A 66 -2.33 -21.81 13.08
C VAL A 66 -3.64 -21.78 12.32
N ALA A 67 -4.60 -22.57 12.79
CA ALA A 67 -5.93 -22.62 12.18
C ALA A 67 -6.59 -21.24 12.24
N PHE A 68 -7.11 -20.79 11.11
CA PHE A 68 -7.77 -19.51 10.94
C PHE A 68 -9.15 -19.75 10.31
N ALA A 69 -10.17 -19.85 11.17
CA ALA A 69 -11.53 -20.16 10.75
C ALA A 69 -12.20 -18.91 10.17
N ILE A 70 -12.34 -18.86 8.84
CA ILE A 70 -13.14 -17.85 8.15
C ILE A 70 -14.62 -18.23 8.30
N PRO A 71 -15.48 -17.38 8.88
CA PRO A 71 -16.90 -17.68 9.05
C PRO A 71 -17.62 -17.81 7.70
N ASP A 72 -18.67 -18.65 7.66
CA ASP A 72 -19.58 -18.68 6.51
C ASP A 72 -20.18 -17.29 6.25
N GLY A 73 -20.20 -16.90 4.98
CA GLY A 73 -20.70 -15.60 4.51
C GLY A 73 -19.86 -15.06 3.35
N ASP A 74 -20.27 -13.91 2.82
CA ASP A 74 -19.54 -13.19 1.77
C ASP A 74 -18.59 -12.14 2.38
N PHE A 75 -17.70 -12.59 3.26
CA PHE A 75 -16.68 -11.73 3.87
C PHE A 75 -15.53 -11.51 2.87
N ARG A 76 -15.15 -10.25 2.66
CA ARG A 76 -14.19 -9.83 1.63
C ARG A 76 -12.95 -9.15 2.18
N SER A 77 -12.94 -8.82 3.48
CA SER A 77 -11.72 -8.44 4.18
C SER A 77 -11.72 -8.94 5.62
N VAL A 78 -10.53 -9.01 6.21
CA VAL A 78 -10.33 -9.27 7.64
C VAL A 78 -9.35 -8.27 8.22
N THR A 79 -9.68 -7.74 9.38
CA THR A 79 -8.77 -6.99 10.23
C THR A 79 -8.28 -7.88 11.36
N LEU A 80 -6.96 -7.99 11.55
CA LEU A 80 -6.33 -8.72 12.64
C LEU A 80 -5.78 -7.72 13.66
N ALA A 81 -6.29 -7.77 14.89
CA ALA A 81 -5.69 -7.09 16.02
C ALA A 81 -4.74 -8.06 16.73
N VAL A 82 -3.44 -7.76 16.72
CA VAL A 82 -2.38 -8.59 17.29
C VAL A 82 -1.88 -7.96 18.58
N ASP A 83 -1.88 -8.75 19.64
CA ASP A 83 -1.36 -8.38 20.95
C ASP A 83 -0.22 -9.33 21.33
N CYS A 84 0.91 -8.76 21.73
CA CYS A 84 2.03 -9.51 22.29
C CYS A 84 2.82 -8.63 23.25
N VAL A 85 3.51 -9.27 24.20
CA VAL A 85 4.20 -8.58 25.29
C VAL A 85 5.67 -8.33 24.94
N GLY A 86 6.19 -7.19 25.37
CA GLY A 86 7.58 -6.79 25.17
C GLY A 86 7.74 -5.80 24.01
N ASP A 87 8.96 -5.66 23.52
CA ASP A 87 9.35 -4.77 22.42
C ASP A 87 9.92 -5.56 21.23
N VAL A 88 9.49 -6.81 21.08
CA VAL A 88 9.98 -7.71 20.03
C VAL A 88 9.25 -7.49 18.72
N THR A 89 9.96 -7.64 17.62
CA THR A 89 9.37 -7.69 16.27
C THR A 89 8.65 -9.02 16.06
N PHE A 90 7.51 -8.98 15.36
CA PHE A 90 6.82 -10.17 14.87
C PHE A 90 6.45 -10.00 13.40
N GLN A 91 6.14 -11.11 12.74
CA GLN A 91 5.54 -11.15 11.41
C GLN A 91 4.27 -11.98 11.44
N ILE A 92 3.27 -11.57 10.67
CA ILE A 92 1.98 -12.23 10.58
C ILE A 92 1.47 -12.16 9.14
N GLY A 93 0.81 -13.21 8.66
CA GLY A 93 0.17 -13.18 7.35
C GLY A 93 -0.97 -14.19 7.26
N VAL A 94 -1.96 -13.84 6.44
CA VAL A 94 -3.02 -14.76 6.04
C VAL A 94 -2.58 -15.42 4.73
N ASP A 95 -2.58 -16.75 4.69
CA ASP A 95 -2.16 -17.48 3.50
C ASP A 95 -3.24 -17.39 2.40
N ASP A 96 -2.84 -17.04 1.18
CA ASP A 96 -3.68 -17.06 -0.01
C ASP A 96 -2.93 -17.71 -1.18
N PRO A 97 -3.03 -19.04 -1.34
CA PRO A 97 -2.26 -19.79 -2.33
C PRO A 97 -2.59 -19.47 -3.80
N ARG A 98 -3.66 -18.71 -4.11
CA ARG A 98 -3.97 -18.31 -5.50
C ARG A 98 -4.16 -16.81 -5.73
N GLY A 99 -4.22 -16.00 -4.67
CA GLY A 99 -4.25 -14.55 -4.77
C GLY A 99 -2.87 -14.00 -5.12
N GLU A 100 -1.98 -13.93 -4.12
CA GLU A 100 -0.64 -13.35 -4.24
C GLU A 100 0.40 -14.10 -3.38
N GLY A 101 0.02 -15.24 -2.79
CA GLY A 101 0.82 -15.95 -1.78
C GLY A 101 0.72 -15.33 -0.39
N LEU A 102 1.57 -15.79 0.51
CA LEU A 102 1.65 -15.28 1.89
C LEU A 102 2.43 -13.96 1.92
N THR A 103 1.73 -12.84 2.11
CA THR A 103 2.36 -11.55 2.43
C THR A 103 2.43 -11.37 3.93
N LEU A 104 3.61 -11.63 4.51
CA LEU A 104 3.89 -11.39 5.92
C LEU A 104 4.03 -9.89 6.18
N GLN A 105 3.14 -9.33 6.99
CA GLN A 105 3.26 -7.98 7.53
C GLN A 105 4.01 -8.01 8.86
N ARG A 106 4.81 -6.96 9.11
CA ARG A 106 5.64 -6.84 10.31
C ARG A 106 4.98 -5.91 11.33
N GLY A 107 5.12 -6.24 12.61
CA GLY A 107 4.76 -5.36 13.72
C GLY A 107 5.77 -5.43 14.86
N ILE A 108 5.55 -4.61 15.87
CA ILE A 108 6.32 -4.57 17.11
C ILE A 108 5.35 -4.77 18.27
N CYS A 109 5.71 -5.63 19.22
CA CYS A 109 4.94 -5.85 20.44
C CYS A 109 4.93 -4.60 21.34
N GLY A 110 4.03 -4.59 22.32
CA GLY A 110 3.93 -3.53 23.33
C GLY A 110 2.58 -2.81 23.29
N ASP A 111 2.06 -2.57 22.09
CA ASP A 111 0.70 -2.08 21.84
C ASP A 111 -0.02 -3.04 20.88
N THR A 112 -1.34 -2.93 20.80
CA THR A 112 -2.14 -3.69 19.82
C THR A 112 -1.82 -3.20 18.41
N ALA A 113 -1.21 -4.06 17.60
CA ALA A 113 -0.97 -3.79 16.19
C ALA A 113 -2.18 -4.25 15.37
N THR A 114 -2.61 -3.45 14.40
CA THR A 114 -3.76 -3.77 13.56
C THR A 114 -3.34 -3.86 12.11
N PHE A 115 -3.80 -4.89 11.43
CA PHE A 115 -3.48 -5.16 10.03
C PHE A 115 -4.74 -5.60 9.29
N GLU A 116 -4.84 -5.31 8.00
CA GLU A 116 -5.99 -5.70 7.18
C GLU A 116 -5.54 -6.48 5.95
N TRP A 117 -6.31 -7.52 5.60
CA TRP A 117 -6.11 -8.32 4.38
C TRP A 117 -7.40 -8.47 3.59
N PRO A 118 -7.31 -8.57 2.26
CA PRO A 118 -8.39 -9.04 1.42
C PRO A 118 -8.65 -10.52 1.73
N LEU A 119 -9.93 -10.90 1.66
CA LEU A 119 -10.34 -12.29 1.62
C LEU A 119 -10.81 -12.62 0.21
N THR A 120 -10.22 -13.66 -0.35
CA THR A 120 -10.56 -14.20 -1.67
C THR A 120 -11.13 -15.61 -1.51
N PRO A 121 -11.78 -16.16 -2.54
CA PRO A 121 -12.21 -17.57 -2.51
C PRO A 121 -11.06 -18.57 -2.36
N SER A 122 -9.80 -18.16 -2.56
CA SER A 122 -8.62 -19.00 -2.39
C SER A 122 -7.89 -18.81 -1.08
N THR A 123 -8.26 -17.80 -0.27
CA THR A 123 -7.67 -17.59 1.05
C THR A 123 -7.75 -18.86 1.88
N ALA A 124 -6.59 -19.35 2.32
CA ALA A 124 -6.50 -20.54 3.12
C ALA A 124 -7.02 -20.27 4.54
N GLY A 125 -7.53 -21.31 5.19
CA GLY A 125 -7.93 -21.27 6.59
C GLY A 125 -6.74 -21.33 7.56
N SER A 126 -5.62 -20.69 7.21
CA SER A 126 -4.38 -20.67 7.99
C SER A 126 -3.80 -19.27 8.11
N LEU A 127 -3.33 -18.96 9.32
CA LEU A 127 -2.59 -17.77 9.66
C LEU A 127 -1.16 -18.18 9.99
N THR A 128 -0.18 -17.56 9.36
CA THR A 128 1.24 -17.76 9.69
C THR A 128 1.67 -16.66 10.66
N ILE A 129 2.38 -17.03 11.72
CA ILE A 129 2.99 -16.10 12.66
C ILE A 129 4.46 -16.46 12.95
N VAL A 130 5.31 -15.44 13.01
CA VAL A 130 6.72 -15.54 13.41
C VAL A 130 6.95 -14.55 14.55
N ILE A 131 7.32 -15.04 15.71
CA ILE A 131 7.63 -14.21 16.88
C ILE A 131 8.66 -14.92 17.74
N ALA A 132 9.48 -14.12 18.45
CA ALA A 132 10.56 -14.60 19.30
C ALA A 132 10.12 -15.71 20.26
N GLU A 133 11.02 -16.66 20.52
CA GLU A 133 10.72 -17.82 21.37
C GLU A 133 10.24 -17.41 22.76
N GLY A 134 9.17 -18.06 23.24
CA GLY A 134 8.65 -17.83 24.59
C GLY A 134 7.76 -16.59 24.74
N VAL A 135 7.59 -15.76 23.70
CA VAL A 135 6.72 -14.58 23.75
C VAL A 135 5.27 -15.00 23.55
N ALA A 136 4.41 -14.69 24.53
CA ALA A 136 2.97 -14.92 24.42
C ALA A 136 2.33 -13.91 23.45
N TRP A 137 1.43 -14.40 22.62
CA TRP A 137 0.73 -13.59 21.62
C TRP A 137 -0.73 -14.01 21.48
N SER A 138 -1.57 -13.07 21.03
CA SER A 138 -2.95 -13.32 20.63
C SER A 138 -3.33 -12.49 19.41
N VAL A 139 -4.25 -13.01 18.61
CA VAL A 139 -4.80 -12.37 17.42
C VAL A 139 -6.33 -12.41 17.51
N THR A 140 -6.96 -11.25 17.38
CA THR A 140 -8.42 -11.13 17.33
C THR A 140 -8.85 -10.71 15.93
N PRO A 141 -9.43 -11.63 15.13
CA PRO A 141 -9.90 -11.31 13.79
C PRO A 141 -11.28 -10.64 13.79
N THR A 142 -11.45 -9.66 12.91
CA THR A 142 -12.74 -9.03 12.60
C THR A 142 -12.97 -9.08 11.10
N PHE A 143 -13.95 -9.87 10.68
CA PHE A 143 -14.33 -10.08 9.29
C PHE A 143 -15.31 -9.01 8.82
N SER A 144 -15.19 -8.56 7.58
CA SER A 144 -16.05 -7.55 6.98
C SER A 144 -16.56 -7.98 5.61
N THR A 145 -17.82 -7.70 5.30
CA THR A 145 -18.34 -7.82 3.94
C THR A 145 -17.92 -6.65 3.05
N ALA A 146 -17.30 -5.60 3.60
CA ALA A 146 -16.62 -4.59 2.79
C ALA A 146 -15.41 -5.21 2.08
N ALA A 147 -15.15 -4.77 0.86
CA ALA A 147 -13.91 -5.14 0.18
C ALA A 147 -12.73 -4.38 0.80
N PHE A 148 -11.57 -5.03 0.82
CA PHE A 148 -10.31 -4.35 1.07
C PHE A 148 -10.10 -3.26 0.01
N VAL A 149 -9.63 -2.08 0.42
CA VAL A 149 -9.39 -0.94 -0.47
C VAL A 149 -7.90 -0.76 -0.64
N VAL A 150 -7.40 -1.06 -1.84
CA VAL A 150 -6.04 -0.72 -2.25
C VAL A 150 -5.96 0.78 -2.50
N ASP A 151 -4.98 1.45 -1.88
CA ASP A 151 -4.64 2.83 -2.21
C ASP A 151 -3.90 2.85 -3.58
N PRO A 152 -4.50 3.47 -4.61
CA PRO A 152 -3.90 3.46 -5.95
C PRO A 152 -2.59 4.25 -6.03
N LEU A 153 -2.40 5.27 -5.18
CA LEU A 153 -1.16 6.07 -5.18
C LEU A 153 -0.01 5.26 -4.59
N ILE A 154 -0.27 4.53 -3.50
CA ILE A 154 0.73 3.60 -2.94
C ILE A 154 1.02 2.47 -3.94
N ALA A 155 0.01 1.92 -4.61
CA ALA A 155 0.20 0.85 -5.57
C ALA A 155 1.06 1.29 -6.77
N GLU A 156 0.84 2.49 -7.30
CA GLU A 156 1.65 3.09 -8.36
C GLU A 156 3.10 3.27 -7.92
N ASP A 157 3.31 3.83 -6.72
CA ASP A 157 4.63 4.05 -6.16
C ASP A 157 5.39 2.74 -5.89
N CYS A 158 4.70 1.68 -5.40
CA CYS A 158 5.29 0.36 -5.20
C CYS A 158 5.74 -0.28 -6.51
N ALA A 159 4.95 -0.13 -7.57
CA ALA A 159 5.32 -0.60 -8.91
C ALA A 159 6.53 0.17 -9.46
N ALA A 160 6.54 1.50 -9.32
CA ALA A 160 7.66 2.34 -9.73
C ALA A 160 8.95 2.00 -8.95
N TYR A 161 8.85 1.88 -7.63
CA TYR A 161 9.98 1.52 -6.75
C TYR A 161 10.58 0.15 -7.11
N SER A 162 9.74 -0.82 -7.47
CA SER A 162 10.20 -2.16 -7.87
C SER A 162 11.22 -2.12 -9.01
N THR A 163 11.11 -1.13 -9.91
CA THR A 163 12.08 -0.94 -11.00
C THR A 163 13.46 -0.52 -10.47
N ALA A 164 13.51 0.47 -9.57
CA ALA A 164 14.76 0.90 -8.95
C ALA A 164 15.36 -0.21 -8.06
N TYR A 165 14.52 -0.92 -7.31
CA TYR A 165 14.94 -2.06 -6.49
C TYR A 165 15.56 -3.17 -7.35
N GLY A 166 14.94 -3.52 -8.48
CA GLY A 166 15.47 -4.52 -9.41
C GLY A 166 16.84 -4.15 -9.98
N LEU A 167 17.07 -2.88 -10.33
CA LEU A 167 18.40 -2.41 -10.75
C LEU A 167 19.46 -2.63 -9.68
N ILE A 168 19.16 -2.26 -8.44
CA ILE A 168 20.10 -2.37 -7.31
C ILE A 168 20.38 -3.85 -7.02
N TYR A 169 19.33 -4.68 -6.98
CA TYR A 169 19.44 -6.12 -6.77
C TYR A 169 20.30 -6.79 -7.84
N ASN A 170 20.01 -6.55 -9.12
CA ASN A 170 20.74 -7.19 -10.22
C ASN A 170 22.18 -6.66 -10.34
N ALA A 171 22.44 -5.40 -9.99
CA ALA A 171 23.80 -4.87 -9.91
C ALA A 171 24.61 -5.61 -8.85
N ASP A 172 24.12 -5.68 -7.61
CA ASP A 172 24.82 -6.33 -6.51
C ASP A 172 25.00 -7.83 -6.74
N ILE A 173 23.95 -8.55 -7.13
CA ILE A 173 24.03 -10.00 -7.33
C ILE A 173 24.90 -10.35 -8.54
N GLY A 174 24.75 -9.62 -9.66
CA GLY A 174 25.59 -9.80 -10.84
C GLY A 174 27.07 -9.58 -10.54
N TYR A 175 27.40 -8.55 -9.74
CA TYR A 175 28.76 -8.22 -9.36
C TYR A 175 29.34 -9.21 -8.33
N THR A 176 28.59 -9.53 -7.26
CA THR A 176 29.13 -10.28 -6.12
C THR A 176 29.08 -11.80 -6.26
N ARG A 177 28.16 -12.33 -7.09
CA ARG A 177 27.92 -13.79 -7.18
C ARG A 177 28.24 -14.39 -8.54
N TYR A 178 28.06 -13.61 -9.62
CA TYR A 178 28.12 -14.16 -10.98
C TYR A 178 29.27 -13.61 -11.82
N ASP A 179 29.97 -12.56 -11.37
CA ASP A 179 31.01 -11.85 -12.14
C ASP A 179 30.52 -11.37 -13.53
N ASP A 180 29.19 -11.23 -13.70
CA ASP A 180 28.54 -10.86 -14.97
C ASP A 180 28.36 -9.34 -15.10
N VAL A 181 28.50 -8.61 -14.00
CA VAL A 181 28.46 -7.14 -13.92
C VAL A 181 29.83 -6.68 -13.44
N ASP A 182 30.48 -5.79 -14.19
CA ASP A 182 31.75 -5.20 -13.76
C ASP A 182 31.57 -3.94 -12.91
N GLU A 183 32.66 -3.35 -12.43
CA GLU A 183 32.62 -2.14 -11.59
C GLU A 183 31.96 -0.95 -12.30
N THR A 184 32.19 -0.78 -13.61
CA THR A 184 31.64 0.36 -14.35
C THR A 184 30.13 0.19 -14.47
N GLU A 185 29.69 -0.98 -14.90
CA GLU A 185 28.27 -1.30 -15.04
C GLU A 185 27.55 -1.27 -13.69
N TRP A 186 28.18 -1.76 -12.61
CA TRP A 186 27.62 -1.66 -11.27
C TRP A 186 27.35 -0.20 -10.89
N ASN A 187 28.34 0.68 -11.06
CA ASN A 187 28.17 2.10 -10.74
C ASN A 187 27.08 2.75 -11.60
N GLU A 188 27.04 2.47 -12.90
CA GLU A 188 26.01 3.00 -13.81
C GLU A 188 24.60 2.57 -13.39
N ARG A 189 24.40 1.30 -13.00
CA ARG A 189 23.11 0.78 -12.53
C ARG A 189 22.69 1.44 -11.21
N ILE A 190 23.61 1.58 -10.25
CA ILE A 190 23.34 2.24 -8.95
C ILE A 190 23.02 3.72 -9.14
N ASP A 191 23.78 4.45 -9.96
CA ASP A 191 23.54 5.88 -10.22
C ASP A 191 22.22 6.08 -10.99
N THR A 192 21.86 5.15 -11.89
CA THR A 192 20.56 5.14 -12.58
C THR A 192 19.41 4.93 -11.59
N ALA A 193 19.53 3.94 -10.70
CA ALA A 193 18.53 3.71 -9.66
C ALA A 193 18.35 4.93 -8.74
N ALA A 194 19.45 5.59 -8.36
CA ALA A 194 19.41 6.82 -7.57
C ALA A 194 18.77 8.00 -8.33
N GLY A 195 18.93 8.06 -9.65
CA GLY A 195 18.22 9.02 -10.52
C GLY A 195 16.72 8.78 -10.48
N TRP A 196 16.28 7.54 -10.74
CA TRP A 196 14.87 7.16 -10.70
C TRP A 196 14.23 7.39 -9.33
N LEU A 197 14.92 7.08 -8.23
CA LEU A 197 14.39 7.31 -6.89
C LEU A 197 14.21 8.80 -6.59
N ALA A 198 15.10 9.66 -7.10
CA ALA A 198 14.95 11.10 -6.95
C ALA A 198 13.72 11.61 -7.72
N ASP A 199 13.55 11.17 -8.98
CA ASP A 199 12.39 11.55 -9.79
C ASP A 199 11.07 11.02 -9.19
N LEU A 200 11.09 9.80 -8.64
CA LEU A 200 9.93 9.20 -7.96
C LEU A 200 9.60 9.94 -6.67
N ALA A 201 10.60 10.32 -5.88
CA ALA A 201 10.39 11.12 -4.67
C ALA A 201 9.75 12.48 -4.97
N ASP A 202 10.16 13.14 -6.07
CA ASP A 202 9.64 14.45 -6.46
C ASP A 202 8.23 14.39 -7.06
N SER A 203 7.86 13.27 -7.70
CA SER A 203 6.58 13.10 -8.39
C SER A 203 5.52 12.36 -7.58
N SER A 204 5.93 11.54 -6.60
CA SER A 204 5.02 10.81 -5.72
C SER A 204 4.15 11.75 -4.89
N SER A 205 2.88 11.40 -4.78
CA SER A 205 1.91 12.06 -3.90
C SER A 205 1.45 11.17 -2.74
N SER A 206 2.01 9.97 -2.62
CA SER A 206 1.75 9.09 -1.49
C SER A 206 2.68 9.40 -0.32
N ARG A 207 2.45 8.73 0.81
CA ARG A 207 3.33 8.81 1.99
C ARG A 207 4.73 8.21 1.77
N LEU A 208 4.97 7.51 0.65
CA LEU A 208 6.27 6.89 0.34
C LEU A 208 7.31 7.87 -0.22
N ALA A 209 6.89 9.06 -0.66
CA ALA A 209 7.78 10.06 -1.27
C ALA A 209 9.03 10.35 -0.41
N GLU A 210 8.86 10.52 0.90
CA GLU A 210 9.96 10.77 1.84
C GLU A 210 10.90 9.57 1.93
N SER A 211 10.37 8.34 1.99
CA SER A 211 11.19 7.13 2.02
C SER A 211 12.01 6.94 0.74
N PHE A 212 11.49 7.35 -0.43
CA PHE A 212 12.27 7.36 -1.66
C PHE A 212 13.39 8.40 -1.62
N ALA A 213 13.12 9.60 -1.11
CA ALA A 213 14.11 10.66 -0.97
C ALA A 213 15.27 10.25 -0.05
N GLU A 214 14.98 9.49 1.02
CA GLU A 214 15.99 8.99 1.97
C GLU A 214 16.96 7.98 1.36
N LEU A 215 16.56 7.24 0.32
CA LEU A 215 17.42 6.27 -0.36
C LEU A 215 18.45 6.92 -1.28
N VAL A 216 18.11 8.07 -1.88
CA VAL A 216 18.97 8.78 -2.84
C VAL A 216 20.36 9.09 -2.29
N PRO A 217 20.53 9.71 -1.10
CA PRO A 217 21.86 10.02 -0.58
C PRO A 217 22.69 8.77 -0.26
N ILE A 218 22.05 7.63 0.07
CA ILE A 218 22.75 6.36 0.33
C ILE A 218 23.39 5.85 -0.96
N LEU A 219 22.61 5.80 -2.06
CA LEU A 219 23.10 5.31 -3.35
C LEU A 219 24.11 6.26 -4.02
N ARG A 220 23.99 7.56 -3.75
CA ARG A 220 24.92 8.60 -4.25
C ARG A 220 26.14 8.81 -3.35
N ASP A 221 26.32 8.03 -2.28
CA ASP A 221 27.48 8.17 -1.41
C ASP A 221 28.77 7.89 -2.22
N PRO A 222 29.71 8.85 -2.34
CA PRO A 222 30.99 8.62 -2.99
C PRO A 222 31.88 7.59 -2.27
N GLN A 223 31.52 7.16 -1.07
CA GLN A 223 32.18 6.11 -0.30
C GLN A 223 31.41 4.78 -0.31
N ARG A 224 30.39 4.64 -1.17
CA ARG A 224 29.67 3.37 -1.34
C ARG A 224 30.64 2.23 -1.65
N VAL A 225 30.36 1.06 -1.09
CA VAL A 225 31.13 -0.16 -1.30
C VAL A 225 30.54 -0.93 -2.48
N LEU A 226 31.38 -1.33 -3.43
CA LEU A 226 30.96 -2.14 -4.58
C LEU A 226 30.31 -3.44 -4.11
N GLY A 227 29.12 -3.73 -4.64
CA GLY A 227 28.37 -4.94 -4.32
C GLY A 227 27.67 -4.94 -2.95
N ASP A 228 27.55 -3.79 -2.27
CA ASP A 228 26.94 -3.67 -0.94
C ASP A 228 25.76 -2.69 -0.89
N ALA A 229 25.21 -2.29 -2.04
CA ALA A 229 24.12 -1.32 -2.10
C ALA A 229 22.84 -1.84 -1.42
N MET A 230 22.49 -3.10 -1.64
CA MET A 230 21.33 -3.78 -1.04
C MET A 230 21.39 -3.80 0.48
N SER A 231 22.57 -4.09 1.03
CA SER A 231 22.82 -4.03 2.48
C SER A 231 22.64 -2.60 3.00
N SER A 232 23.23 -1.64 2.29
CA SER A 232 23.21 -0.21 2.66
C SER A 232 21.80 0.39 2.69
N ILE A 233 20.90 -0.05 1.79
CA ILE A 233 19.51 0.44 1.73
C ILE A 233 18.53 -0.39 2.57
N GLY A 234 18.98 -1.45 3.23
CA GLY A 234 18.12 -2.51 3.75
C GLY A 234 17.02 -2.03 4.69
N ALA A 235 17.31 -1.06 5.57
CA ALA A 235 16.32 -0.53 6.52
C ALA A 235 15.20 0.25 5.81
N GLN A 236 15.56 1.19 4.94
CA GLN A 236 14.63 2.03 4.18
C GLN A 236 13.82 1.20 3.17
N SER A 237 14.48 0.25 2.50
CA SER A 237 13.81 -0.68 1.58
C SER A 237 12.81 -1.58 2.30
N SER A 238 13.13 -2.03 3.53
CA SER A 238 12.20 -2.79 4.36
C SER A 238 10.95 -1.97 4.70
N ALA A 239 11.11 -0.69 5.07
CA ALA A 239 9.98 0.18 5.38
C ALA A 239 9.06 0.41 4.16
N ILE A 240 9.63 0.63 2.97
CA ILE A 240 8.86 0.74 1.72
C ILE A 240 8.11 -0.58 1.44
N SER A 241 8.81 -1.71 1.56
CA SER A 241 8.22 -3.04 1.35
C SER A 241 7.05 -3.31 2.30
N GLU A 242 7.16 -2.91 3.56
CA GLU A 242 6.09 -3.04 4.56
C GLU A 242 4.84 -2.24 4.17
N PHE A 243 4.99 -1.01 3.69
CA PHE A 243 3.86 -0.22 3.19
C PHE A 243 3.22 -0.83 1.95
N CYS A 244 4.04 -1.34 1.03
CA CYS A 244 3.58 -2.02 -0.17
C CYS A 244 2.82 -3.31 0.16
N SER A 245 3.33 -4.11 1.11
CA SER A 245 2.68 -5.31 1.63
C SER A 245 1.36 -5.00 2.32
N ALA A 246 1.31 -3.97 3.17
CA ALA A 246 0.08 -3.54 3.84
C ALA A 246 -0.99 -3.08 2.83
N ASN A 247 -0.58 -2.48 1.72
CA ASN A 247 -1.47 -2.04 0.63
C ASN A 247 -1.86 -3.16 -0.35
N GLN A 248 -1.35 -4.39 -0.15
CA GLN A 248 -1.53 -5.51 -1.09
C GLN A 248 -0.99 -5.21 -2.50
N SER A 249 0.07 -4.43 -2.58
CA SER A 249 0.80 -4.10 -3.80
C SER A 249 2.28 -4.47 -3.63
N PRO A 250 2.60 -5.77 -3.43
CA PRO A 250 3.96 -6.21 -3.13
C PRO A 250 4.93 -5.84 -4.25
N LEU A 251 6.20 -5.66 -3.90
CA LEU A 251 7.24 -5.34 -4.86
C LEU A 251 7.44 -6.50 -5.83
N ARG A 252 7.43 -6.20 -7.13
CA ARG A 252 7.65 -7.17 -8.20
C ARG A 252 8.68 -6.64 -9.16
N PHE A 253 9.81 -7.32 -9.22
CA PHE A 253 10.94 -6.93 -10.05
C PHE A 253 11.51 -8.17 -10.74
N ASP A 254 12.13 -7.95 -11.89
CA ASP A 254 12.85 -9.00 -12.61
C ASP A 254 14.20 -9.23 -11.94
N ALA A 255 14.37 -10.42 -11.36
CA ALA A 255 15.65 -10.86 -10.79
C ALA A 255 16.39 -11.66 -11.86
N ASP A 256 17.25 -11.00 -12.64
CA ASP A 256 17.97 -11.60 -13.78
C ASP A 256 18.78 -12.84 -13.37
N TYR A 257 19.21 -12.86 -12.11
CA TYR A 257 20.04 -13.90 -11.50
C TYR A 257 19.26 -14.82 -10.54
N GLY A 258 17.93 -14.72 -10.52
CA GLY A 258 17.07 -15.36 -9.53
C GLY A 258 16.98 -14.58 -8.22
N ALA A 259 15.88 -14.79 -7.49
CA ALA A 259 15.58 -14.21 -6.18
C ALA A 259 15.88 -15.21 -5.04
#